data_AF-A0A530QR77-F1
#
_entry.id   AF-A0A530QR77-F1
#
_cell.length_a   1.000
_cell.length_b   1.000
_cell.length_c   1.000
_cell.angle_alpha   90.00
_cell.angle_beta   90.00
_cell.angle_gamma   90.00
#
_symmetry.space_group_name_H-M   'P 1'
#
loop_
_entity.id
_entity.type
_entity.pdbx_description
1 polymer ?
#
loop_
_entity_poly.entity_id
_entity_poly.type
_entity_poly.pdbx_seq_one_letter_code
_entity_poly.pdbx_strand_id
1 'polypeptide(L)' 'PYRIIAAEAAGFLEAEGRIAVEIGHTQRKEVTGIFFAAGYVPAGVFRDFGGNERVLIFELTKP' A
#
# COMPACT_ATOMS: atom_id res chain seq x y z
N PRO A 1 6.52 -9.00 -6.20
CA PRO A 1 6.48 -7.54 -6.46
C PRO A 1 6.29 -6.69 -5.20
N TYR A 2 5.18 -6.87 -4.46
CA TYR A 2 4.83 -6.00 -3.31
C TYR A 2 5.89 -5.90 -2.22
N ARG A 3 6.61 -6.99 -1.91
CA ARG A 3 7.66 -6.99 -0.88
C ARG A 3 8.83 -6.06 -1.23
N ILE A 4 9.22 -6.00 -2.50
CA ILE A 4 10.30 -5.10 -2.97
C ILE A 4 9.83 -3.65 -2.88
N ILE A 5 8.59 -3.36 -3.33
CA ILE A 5 8.02 -2.00 -3.22
C ILE A 5 7.98 -1.56 -1.75
N ALA A 6 7.45 -2.40 -0.85
CA ALA A 6 7.36 -2.07 0.57
C ALA A 6 8.75 -1.85 1.21
N ALA A 7 9.74 -2.69 0.88
CA ALA A 7 11.09 -2.56 1.43
C ALA A 7 11.82 -1.29 0.97
N GLU A 8 11.66 -0.89 -0.29
CA GLU A 8 12.50 0.15 -0.90
C GLU A 8 11.81 1.52 -0.98
N ALA A 9 10.47 1.59 -0.97
CA ALA A 9 9.73 2.82 -1.29
C ALA A 9 10.06 4.01 -0.37
N ALA A 10 10.39 3.79 0.90
CA ALA A 10 10.71 4.85 1.84
C ALA A 10 11.86 5.75 1.34
N GLY A 11 12.83 5.20 0.61
CA GLY A 11 13.94 5.97 0.03
C GLY A 11 13.55 6.88 -1.14
N PHE A 12 12.31 6.76 -1.64
CA PHE A 12 11.80 7.51 -2.79
C PHE A 12 10.64 8.46 -2.42
N LEU A 13 10.19 8.46 -1.16
CA LEU A 13 9.07 9.28 -0.72
C LEU A 13 9.55 10.63 -0.18
N GLU A 14 8.93 11.70 -0.66
CA GLU A 14 8.97 13.01 -0.01
C GLU A 14 8.22 12.99 1.33
N ALA A 15 8.37 14.06 2.12
CA ALA A 15 7.56 14.26 3.31
C ALA A 15 6.05 14.17 2.97
N GLU A 16 5.30 13.38 3.75
CA GLU A 16 3.87 13.10 3.55
C GLU A 16 3.55 12.35 2.24
N GLY A 17 4.57 11.80 1.58
CA GLY A 17 4.43 10.93 0.42
C GLY A 17 3.62 9.67 0.73
N ARG A 18 2.93 9.17 -0.30
CA ARG A 18 2.07 7.99 -0.22
C ARG A 18 2.44 6.97 -1.28
N ILE A 19 2.21 5.70 -0.96
CA ILE A 19 2.35 4.59 -1.90
C ILE A 19 0.96 4.14 -2.32
N ALA A 20 0.70 4.09 -3.62
CA ALA A 20 -0.49 3.50 -4.19
C ALA A 20 -0.11 2.22 -4.93
N VAL A 21 -0.73 1.09 -4.60
CA VAL A 21 -0.54 -0.17 -5.33
C VAL A 21 -1.86 -0.73 -5.81
N GLU A 22 -1.86 -1.21 -7.05
CA GLU A 22 -2.94 -2.04 -7.56
C GLU A 22 -2.83 -3.47 -7.01
N ILE A 23 -3.97 -4.06 -6.66
CA ILE A 23 -4.11 -5.41 -6.15
C ILE A 23 -5.09 -6.22 -6.98
N GLY A 24 -4.92 -7.55 -7.00
CA GLY A 24 -5.99 -8.48 -7.35
C GLY A 24 -7.12 -8.45 -6.31
N HIS A 25 -8.35 -8.76 -6.73
CA HIS A 25 -9.57 -8.58 -5.92
C HIS A 25 -9.60 -9.36 -4.59
N THR A 26 -8.76 -10.39 -4.41
CA THR A 26 -8.62 -11.16 -3.16
C THR A 26 -7.41 -10.79 -2.31
N GLN A 27 -6.55 -9.88 -2.78
CA GLN A 27 -5.22 -9.69 -2.23
C GLN A 27 -5.14 -8.63 -1.12
N ARG A 28 -6.25 -7.96 -0.77
CA ARG A 28 -6.27 -6.86 0.20
C ARG A 28 -5.53 -7.21 1.50
N LYS A 29 -5.87 -8.34 2.11
CA LYS A 29 -5.32 -8.74 3.42
C LYS A 29 -3.83 -9.04 3.34
N GLU A 30 -3.40 -9.80 2.33
CA GLU A 30 -1.99 -10.17 2.15
C GLU A 30 -1.13 -8.93 1.89
N VAL A 31 -1.54 -8.07 0.94
CA VAL A 31 -0.77 -6.88 0.57
C VAL A 31 -0.71 -5.89 1.74
N THR A 32 -1.82 -5.69 2.45
CA THR A 32 -1.83 -4.88 3.68
C THR A 32 -0.82 -5.40 4.71
N GLY A 33 -0.75 -6.72 4.91
CA GLY A 33 0.22 -7.33 5.83
C GLY A 33 1.67 -7.10 5.42
N ILE A 34 1.98 -7.13 4.11
CA ILE A 34 3.32 -6.84 3.58
C ILE A 34 3.72 -5.39 3.90
N PHE A 35 2.85 -4.42 3.62
CA PHE A 35 3.12 -3.02 3.89
C PHE A 35 3.19 -2.71 5.39
N PHE A 36 2.31 -3.32 6.19
CA PHE A 36 2.35 -3.20 7.64
C PHE A 36 3.67 -3.70 8.24
N ALA A 37 4.16 -4.85 7.78
CA ALA A 37 5.44 -5.39 8.23
C ALA A 37 6.65 -4.51 7.84
N ALA A 38 6.50 -3.65 6.83
CA ALA A 38 7.52 -2.70 6.39
C ALA A 38 7.35 -1.29 7.03
N GLY A 39 6.44 -1.13 8.01
CA GLY A 39 6.28 0.12 8.75
C GLY A 39 5.30 1.13 8.13
N TYR A 40 4.47 0.70 7.18
CA TYR A 40 3.42 1.56 6.62
C TYR A 40 2.06 1.26 7.24
N VAL A 41 1.18 2.26 7.24
CA VAL A 41 -0.21 2.12 7.66
C VAL A 41 -1.17 2.34 6.48
N PRO A 42 -2.34 1.67 6.46
CA PRO A 42 -3.34 1.92 5.44
C PRO A 42 -3.91 3.35 5.55
N ALA A 43 -3.87 4.09 4.45
CA ALA A 43 -4.44 5.43 4.34
C ALA A 43 -5.71 5.48 3.46
N GLY A 44 -6.00 4.42 2.70
CA GLY A 44 -7.19 4.35 1.87
C GLY A 44 -7.33 3.05 1.07
N VAL A 45 -8.56 2.77 0.65
CA VAL A 45 -8.91 1.65 -0.24
C VAL A 45 -9.88 2.17 -1.28
N PHE A 46 -9.57 1.97 -2.56
CA PHE A 46 -10.40 2.40 -3.68
C PHE A 46 -10.84 1.21 -4.52
N ARG A 47 -12.07 1.30 -5.03
CA ARG A 47 -12.69 0.27 -5.85
C ARG A 47 -12.61 0.63 -7.33
N ASP A 48 -12.48 -0.39 -8.17
CA ASP A 48 -12.70 -0.23 -9.61
C ASP A 48 -14.21 -0.08 -9.93
N PHE A 49 -14.54 0.17 -11.21
CA PHE A 49 -15.94 0.27 -11.65
C PHE A 49 -16.74 -1.03 -11.48
N GLY A 50 -16.07 -2.18 -11.35
CA GLY A 50 -16.70 -3.46 -11.02
C GLY A 50 -16.97 -3.64 -9.52
N GLY A 51 -16.63 -2.67 -8.68
CA GLY A 51 -16.82 -2.71 -7.24
C GLY A 51 -15.78 -3.53 -6.50
N ASN A 52 -14.74 -4.03 -7.18
CA ASN A 52 -13.67 -4.78 -6.52
C ASN A 52 -12.67 -3.81 -5.89
N GLU A 53 -12.17 -4.16 -4.72
CA GLU A 53 -11.03 -3.46 -4.12
C GLU A 53 -9.84 -3.60 -5.04
N ARG A 54 -9.37 -2.47 -5.56
CA ARG A 54 -8.37 -2.44 -6.63
C ARG A 54 -7.10 -1.71 -6.23
N VAL A 55 -7.21 -0.65 -5.45
CA VAL A 55 -6.06 0.16 -5.02
C VAL A 55 -6.02 0.26 -3.51
N LEU A 56 -4.85 0.00 -2.94
CA LEU A 56 -4.53 0.29 -1.55
C LEU A 56 -3.59 1.49 -1.51
N ILE A 57 -3.84 2.42 -0.58
CA ILE A 57 -2.95 3.54 -0.28
C ILE A 57 -2.31 3.32 1.07
N PHE A 58 -1.00 3.56 1.14
CA PHE A 58 -0.21 3.46 2.35
C PHE A 58 0.59 4.75 2.57
N GLU A 59 0.82 5.06 3.84
CA GLU A 59 1.71 6.14 4.27
C GLU A 59 2.67 5.62 5.33
N LEU A 60 3.87 6.21 5.40
CA LEU A 60 4.86 5.84 6.40
C LEU A 60 4.40 6.37 7.76
N THR A 61 4.45 5.55 8.80
CA THR A 61 4.23 6.05 10.16
C THR A 61 5.33 7.06 10.49
N LYS A 62 4.95 8.28 10.92
CA LYS A 62 5.92 9.23 11.48
C LYS A 62 6.63 8.54 12.66
N PRO A 63 7.96 8.65 12.76
CA PRO A 63 8.70 8.11 13.91
C PRO A 63 8.24 8.73 15.22
#